data_AF-A0A7W8FLA9-F1
#
_entry.id   AF-A0A7W8FLA9-F1
#
_cell.length_a   1.000
_cell.length_b   1.000
_cell.length_c   1.000
_cell.angle_alpha   90.00
_cell.angle_beta   90.00
_cell.angle_gamma   90.00
#
_symmetry.space_group_name_H-M   'P 1'
#
loop_
_entity.id
_entity.type
_entity.pdbx_description
1 polymer ?
#
loop_
_entity_poly.entity_id
_entity_poly.type
_entity_poly.pdbx_seq_one_letter_code
_entity_poly.pdbx_strand_id
1 'polypeptide(L)' 'MSDSVNDAIAAAKDAQRAVSQIASEIAPGATNVNVKTVNRSPDGGMEILDFEATMPDGSTVYRSRIVVKPR' A
#
# COMPACT_ATOMS: atom_id res chain seq x y z
N MET A 1 26.35 0.13 -11.09
CA MET A 1 25.59 0.81 -10.01
C MET A 1 24.23 1.34 -10.49
N SER A 2 23.91 1.35 -11.79
CA SER A 2 22.67 1.94 -12.32
C SER A 2 21.44 0.99 -12.30
N ASP A 3 21.65 -0.31 -12.45
CA ASP A 3 20.53 -1.26 -12.61
C ASP A 3 19.75 -1.48 -11.31
N SER A 4 20.45 -1.59 -10.17
CA SER A 4 19.83 -1.79 -8.86
C SER A 4 18.95 -0.62 -8.40
N VAL A 5 19.26 0.60 -8.83
CA VAL A 5 18.46 1.79 -8.49
C VAL A 5 17.19 1.84 -9.33
N ASN A 6 17.30 1.52 -10.62
CA ASN A 6 16.14 1.45 -11.52
C ASN A 6 15.15 0.37 -11.08
N ASP A 7 15.65 -0.79 -10.65
CA ASP A 7 14.84 -1.88 -10.11
C ASP A 7 14.14 -1.46 -8.80
N ALA A 8 14.85 -0.77 -7.90
CA ALA A 8 14.26 -0.25 -6.67
C ALA A 8 13.15 0.79 -6.94
N ILE A 9 13.34 1.68 -7.94
CA ILE A 9 12.33 2.66 -8.33
C ILE A 9 11.11 1.97 -8.94
N ALA A 10 11.30 0.95 -9.78
CA ALA A 10 10.20 0.18 -10.36
C ALA A 10 9.39 -0.53 -9.26
N ALA A 11 10.08 -1.20 -8.32
CA ALA A 11 9.45 -1.87 -7.18
C ALA A 11 8.65 -0.89 -6.31
N ALA A 12 9.19 0.30 -6.05
CA ALA A 12 8.51 1.34 -5.27
C ALA A 12 7.24 1.86 -5.96
N LYS A 13 7.30 2.11 -7.28
CA LYS A 13 6.12 2.52 -8.06
C LYS A 13 5.03 1.46 -8.07
N ASP A 14 5.41 0.21 -8.22
CA ASP A 14 4.46 -0.89 -8.19
C ASP A 14 3.82 -1.03 -6.81
N ALA A 15 4.60 -0.86 -5.73
CA ALA A 15 4.08 -0.91 -4.36
C ALA A 15 3.09 0.24 -4.12
N GLN A 16 3.43 1.45 -4.58
CA GLN A 16 2.54 2.60 -4.50
C GLN A 16 1.21 2.34 -5.24
N ARG A 17 1.24 1.78 -6.45
CA ARG A 17 0.02 1.43 -7.21
C ARG A 17 -0.86 0.44 -6.45
N ALA A 18 -0.25 -0.60 -5.87
CA ALA A 18 -0.98 -1.60 -5.12
C ALA A 18 -1.61 -1.02 -3.84
N VAL A 19 -0.88 -0.17 -3.12
CA VAL A 19 -1.42 0.57 -1.96
C VAL A 19 -2.57 1.48 -2.37
N SER A 20 -2.45 2.23 -3.46
CA SER A 20 -3.53 3.09 -3.95
C SER A 20 -4.79 2.30 -4.31
N GLN A 21 -4.63 1.14 -4.94
CA GLN A 21 -5.76 0.26 -5.25
C GLN A 21 -6.45 -0.22 -3.97
N ILE A 22 -5.68 -0.73 -2.99
CA ILE A 22 -6.23 -1.21 -1.72
C ILE A 22 -6.90 -0.09 -0.94
N ALA A 23 -6.31 1.11 -0.93
CA ALA A 23 -6.92 2.29 -0.32
C ALA A 23 -8.27 2.61 -0.98
N SER A 24 -8.37 2.52 -2.31
CA SER A 24 -9.64 2.74 -3.02
C SER A 24 -10.71 1.70 -2.71
N GLU A 25 -10.31 0.47 -2.38
CA GLU A 25 -11.23 -0.63 -2.04
C GLU A 25 -11.69 -0.56 -0.57
N ILE A 26 -10.78 -0.23 0.36
CA ILE A 26 -11.05 -0.28 1.82
C ILE A 26 -11.55 1.07 2.36
N ALA A 27 -11.06 2.18 1.79
CA ALA A 27 -11.32 3.54 2.26
C ALA A 27 -11.62 4.46 1.04
N PRO A 28 -12.73 4.22 0.33
CA PRO A 28 -13.05 4.95 -0.89
C PRO A 28 -13.22 6.44 -0.62
N GLY A 29 -12.56 7.27 -1.42
CA GLY A 29 -12.58 8.73 -1.27
C GLY A 29 -11.73 9.24 -0.09
N ALA A 30 -10.99 8.37 0.61
CA ALA A 30 -10.09 8.81 1.65
C ALA A 30 -8.95 9.67 1.10
N THR A 31 -8.54 10.62 1.92
CA THR A 31 -7.38 11.50 1.73
C THR A 31 -6.33 11.17 2.79
N ASN A 32 -5.11 11.70 2.64
CA ASN A 32 -4.02 11.50 3.59
C ASN A 32 -3.72 10.03 3.91
N VAL A 33 -3.73 9.16 2.89
CA VAL A 33 -3.38 7.74 3.06
C VAL A 33 -1.93 7.62 3.49
N ASN A 34 -1.72 7.04 4.66
CA ASN A 34 -0.41 6.76 5.23
C ASN A 34 -0.23 5.25 5.41
N VAL A 35 0.93 4.76 4.99
CA VAL A 35 1.33 3.37 5.14
C VAL A 35 2.75 3.35 5.64
N LYS A 36 2.96 2.71 6.79
CA LYS A 36 4.29 2.65 7.39
C LYS A 36 5.19 1.61 6.74
N THR A 37 4.62 0.45 6.37
CA THR A 37 5.41 -0.65 5.83
C THR A 37 4.61 -1.45 4.82
N VAL A 38 5.27 -1.79 3.71
CA VAL A 38 4.76 -2.70 2.69
C VAL A 38 5.78 -3.83 2.52
N ASN A 39 5.37 -5.05 2.87
CA ASN A 39 6.14 -6.25 2.62
C ASN A 39 5.61 -6.92 1.36
N ARG A 40 6.49 -7.28 0.43
CA ARG A 40 6.15 -8.12 -0.71
C ARG A 40 6.81 -9.47 -0.58
N SER A 41 6.03 -10.53 -0.77
CA SER A 41 6.57 -11.88 -0.83
C SER A 41 6.93 -12.23 -2.28
N PRO A 42 7.94 -13.09 -2.50
CA PRO A 42 8.35 -13.51 -3.84
C PRO A 42 7.27 -14.24 -4.63
N ASP A 43 6.26 -14.79 -3.94
CA ASP A 43 5.10 -15.46 -4.55
C ASP A 43 4.03 -14.50 -5.09
N GLY A 44 4.27 -13.18 -5.03
CA GLY A 44 3.34 -12.14 -5.49
C GLY A 44 2.33 -11.70 -4.42
N GLY A 45 2.42 -12.23 -3.20
CA GLY A 45 1.67 -11.71 -2.06
C GLY A 45 2.19 -10.36 -1.56
N MET A 46 1.32 -9.65 -0.87
CA MET A 46 1.65 -8.36 -0.28
C MET A 46 1.00 -8.20 1.09
N GLU A 47 1.73 -7.57 1.99
CA GLU A 47 1.27 -7.22 3.33
C GLU A 47 1.52 -5.74 3.57
N ILE A 48 0.48 -5.05 4.03
CA ILE A 48 0.53 -3.65 4.44
C ILE A 48 0.37 -3.61 5.95
N LEU A 49 1.30 -2.93 6.63
CA LEU A 49 1.27 -2.73 8.07
C LEU A 49 1.08 -1.26 8.41
N ASP A 50 0.28 -1.01 9.44
CA ASP A 50 -0.09 0.34 9.89
C ASP A 50 -0.62 1.20 8.75
N PHE A 51 -1.77 0.79 8.20
CA PHE A 51 -2.55 1.59 7.26
C PHE A 51 -3.43 2.58 8.02
N GLU A 52 -3.35 3.84 7.63
CA GLU A 52 -4.20 4.91 8.11
C GLU A 52 -4.71 5.76 6.94
N ALA A 53 -5.98 6.13 6.95
CA ALA A 53 -6.54 7.04 5.96
C ALA A 53 -7.64 7.92 6.55
N THR A 54 -7.75 9.17 6.09
CA THR A 54 -8.77 10.12 6.52
C THR A 54 -9.94 10.11 5.56
N MET A 55 -11.13 9.73 6.01
CA MET A 55 -12.35 9.73 5.21
C MET A 55 -12.89 11.16 4.99
N PRO A 56 -13.75 11.40 3.97
CA PRO A 56 -14.34 12.71 3.72
C PRO A 56 -15.16 13.29 4.88
N ASP A 57 -15.71 12.44 5.75
CA ASP A 57 -16.44 12.85 6.95
C ASP A 57 -15.51 13.25 8.12
N GLY A 58 -14.20 13.21 7.91
CA GLY A 58 -13.18 13.53 8.91
C GLY A 58 -12.82 12.35 9.83
N SER A 59 -13.46 11.19 9.69
CA SER A 59 -13.10 9.99 10.45
C SER A 59 -11.81 9.35 9.92
N THR A 60 -11.19 8.51 10.75
CA THR A 60 -9.97 7.78 10.38
C THR A 60 -10.23 6.30 10.26
N VAL A 61 -9.83 5.71 9.13
CA VAL A 61 -9.76 4.26 8.94
C VAL A 61 -8.37 3.80 9.31
N TYR A 62 -8.26 3.01 10.38
CA TYR A 62 -7.01 2.35 10.77
C TYR A 62 -7.11 0.83 10.57
N ARG A 63 -6.05 0.23 10.00
CA ARG A 63 -5.86 -1.22 9.94
C ARG A 63 -4.40 -1.53 10.28
N SER A 64 -4.20 -2.32 11.33
CA SER A 64 -2.86 -2.74 11.73
C SER A 64 -2.18 -3.64 10.69
N ARG A 65 -2.98 -4.44 9.96
CA ARG A 65 -2.49 -5.39 8.97
C ARG A 65 -3.51 -5.63 7.86
N ILE A 66 -3.09 -5.54 6.60
CA ILE A 66 -3.85 -5.96 5.42
C ILE A 66 -2.99 -6.97 4.66
N VAL A 67 -3.57 -8.12 4.32
CA VAL A 67 -2.89 -9.17 3.55
C VAL A 67 -3.59 -9.34 2.21
N VAL A 68 -2.85 -9.15 1.13
CA VAL A 68 -3.28 -9.40 -0.25
C VAL A 68 -2.58 -10.67 -0.72
N LYS A 69 -3.39 -11.68 -1.04
CA LYS A 69 -2.90 -12.94 -1.56
C LYS A 69 -2.80 -12.87 -3.09
N PRO A 70 -1.77 -13.49 -3.69
CA PRO A 70 -1.75 -13.69 -5.14
C PRO A 70 -2.98 -14.53 -5.53
N ARG A 71 -3.55 -14.22 -6.70
CA ARG A 71 -4.70 -14.97 -7.25
C ARG A 71 -4.25 -16.27 -7.89
#